data_AF-A0A352IB80-F1
#
_entry.id   AF-A0A352IB80-F1
#
_cell.length_a   1.000
_cell.length_b   1.000
_cell.length_c   1.000
_cell.angle_alpha   90.00
_cell.angle_beta   90.00
_cell.angle_gamma   90.00
#
_symmetry.space_group_name_H-M   'P 1'
#
loop_
_entity.id
_entity.type
_entity.pdbx_description
1 polymer ?
#
loop_
_entity_poly.entity_id
_entity_poly.type
_entity_poly.pdbx_seq_one_letter_code
_entity_poly.pdbx_strand_id
1 'polypeptide(L)'
;MTTRIFRLLPFLALGLAAVAIALATLVEASQGTAVAHQVVYGAGWFRLLWLVAAASGLYLIIKRHLWRRSMGVFCMHLSLLVILLGALVTSLTSHRGMLRLRQGEPVSQYLEGTTLRPLPFTVRLDTFMVQCYPGTQAPQDYVSLVTLLPAGGQVRISMNRIGRLRGYRLYQSSYDEDLRGSILSVTYDPWGTAITYCGYALLALCIIATSLPSWRRRGRRAALWLLLALPGTASHAASQLPCIGREQADRMEREQVVWNGRVAPMGTMCQEFLLKVYGRRQYHGLTATQVVCSMTLRPQEWAGEPLIRVGRGEYRTMASFVDYRSMPPRLKDIDGADSKVREKVGLMLMLMQGTLFTDVPGQGHRLSQARVSAELLYNRYDWTMLCMATALLLALLLALSTRPRLQWCGLPAGMLHGALALLLTLLMGLRWYIAGHIPLSNGYETM
;
A
#
# COMPACT_ATOMS: atom_id res chain seq x y z
N MET A 1 -28.44 -39.07 1.45
CA MET A 1 -28.47 -37.58 1.39
C MET A 1 -27.59 -36.91 2.46
N THR A 2 -27.58 -37.40 3.70
CA THR A 2 -26.80 -36.85 4.84
C THR A 2 -25.30 -36.63 4.55
N THR A 3 -24.63 -37.54 3.85
CA THR A 3 -23.19 -37.41 3.54
C THR A 3 -22.81 -36.33 2.53
N ARG A 4 -23.76 -35.86 1.69
CA ARG A 4 -23.51 -34.77 0.74
C ARG A 4 -23.58 -33.40 1.42
N ILE A 5 -24.52 -33.24 2.36
CA ILE A 5 -24.72 -31.98 3.10
C ILE A 5 -23.46 -31.61 3.90
N PHE A 6 -22.89 -32.56 4.66
CA PHE A 6 -21.65 -32.31 5.42
C PHE A 6 -20.43 -32.00 4.55
N ARG A 7 -20.42 -32.38 3.27
CA ARG A 7 -19.33 -32.03 2.34
C ARG A 7 -19.44 -30.58 1.85
N LEU A 8 -20.67 -30.07 1.72
CA LEU A 8 -20.93 -28.72 1.20
C LEU A 8 -20.97 -27.67 2.31
N LEU A 9 -21.23 -28.08 3.55
CA LEU A 9 -21.36 -27.20 4.71
C LEU A 9 -20.23 -26.17 4.89
N PRO A 10 -18.91 -26.51 4.83
CA PRO A 10 -17.87 -25.50 4.97
C PRO A 10 -17.87 -24.50 3.81
N PHE A 11 -18.16 -24.95 2.60
CA PHE A 11 -18.22 -24.08 1.42
C PHE A 11 -19.42 -23.14 1.46
N LEU A 12 -20.57 -23.63 1.94
CA LEU A 12 -21.76 -22.80 2.15
C LEU A 12 -21.50 -21.74 3.21
N ALA A 13 -20.92 -22.12 4.35
CA ALA A 13 -20.58 -21.18 5.43
C ALA A 13 -19.59 -20.10 4.96
N LEU A 14 -18.54 -20.49 4.21
CA LEU A 14 -17.58 -19.55 3.62
C LEU A 14 -18.23 -18.66 2.55
N GLY A 15 -19.13 -19.21 1.72
CA GLY A 15 -19.88 -18.44 0.73
C GLY A 15 -20.78 -17.38 1.37
N LEU A 16 -21.52 -17.74 2.43
CA LEU A 16 -22.31 -16.80 3.21
C LEU A 16 -21.44 -15.75 3.90
N ALA A 17 -20.28 -16.14 4.44
CA ALA A 17 -19.34 -15.20 5.03
C ALA A 17 -18.79 -14.21 3.98
N ALA A 18 -18.51 -14.65 2.75
CA ALA A 18 -18.08 -13.77 1.67
C ALA A 18 -19.17 -12.75 1.27
N VAL A 19 -20.44 -13.19 1.18
CA VAL A 19 -21.58 -12.28 0.94
C VAL A 19 -21.73 -11.28 2.09
N ALA A 20 -21.61 -11.74 3.34
CA ALA A 20 -21.66 -10.88 4.52
C ALA A 20 -20.56 -9.81 4.50
N ILE A 21 -19.33 -10.17 4.12
CA ILE A 21 -18.22 -9.21 3.98
C ILE A 21 -18.53 -8.18 2.87
N ALA A 22 -19.05 -8.61 1.72
CA ALA A 22 -19.41 -7.70 0.64
C ALA A 22 -20.52 -6.71 1.05
N LEU A 23 -21.54 -7.19 1.77
CA LEU A 23 -22.59 -6.32 2.34
C LEU A 23 -22.02 -5.37 3.40
N ALA A 24 -21.10 -5.84 4.26
CA ALA A 24 -20.44 -5.01 5.25
C ALA A 24 -19.65 -3.86 4.59
N THR A 25 -18.99 -4.11 3.45
CA THR A 25 -18.30 -3.06 2.69
C THR A 25 -19.27 -1.99 2.16
N LEU A 26 -20.48 -2.38 1.75
CA LEU A 26 -21.52 -1.41 1.33
C LEU A 26 -22.06 -0.60 2.53
N VAL A 27 -22.24 -1.25 3.69
CA VAL A 27 -22.63 -0.57 4.93
C VAL A 27 -21.54 0.40 5.38
N GLU A 28 -20.27 -0.02 5.33
CA GLU A 28 -19.12 0.83 5.66
C GLU A 28 -19.05 2.07 4.76
N ALA A 29 -19.28 1.90 3.45
CA ALA A 29 -19.29 3.00 2.49
C ALA A 29 -20.44 4.00 2.71
N SER A 30 -21.56 3.58 3.28
CA SER A 30 -22.76 4.42 3.44
C SER A 30 -22.95 4.98 4.86
N GLN A 31 -22.57 4.22 5.88
CA GLN A 31 -22.87 4.49 7.30
C GLN A 31 -21.62 4.52 8.19
N GLY A 32 -20.45 4.25 7.62
CA GLY A 32 -19.17 4.30 8.32
C GLY A 32 -18.75 2.99 8.98
N THR A 33 -17.49 2.96 9.40
CA THR A 33 -16.78 1.78 9.89
C THR A 33 -17.35 1.23 11.20
N ALA A 34 -17.77 2.10 12.11
CA ALA A 34 -18.32 1.72 13.41
C ALA A 34 -19.61 0.89 13.26
N VAL A 35 -20.50 1.31 12.35
CA VAL A 35 -21.79 0.63 12.10
C VAL A 35 -21.56 -0.72 11.42
N ALA A 36 -20.69 -0.78 10.41
CA ALA A 36 -20.33 -2.04 9.76
C ALA A 36 -19.75 -3.06 10.75
N HIS A 37 -18.91 -2.60 11.67
CA HIS A 37 -18.37 -3.45 12.73
C HIS A 37 -19.45 -3.92 13.70
N GLN A 38 -20.37 -3.06 14.13
CA GLN A 38 -21.44 -3.44 15.04
C GLN A 38 -22.42 -4.46 14.43
N VAL A 39 -22.82 -4.26 13.17
CA VAL A 39 -23.85 -5.05 12.51
C VAL A 39 -23.32 -6.39 11.97
N VAL A 40 -22.10 -6.41 11.44
CA VAL A 40 -21.54 -7.59 10.77
C VAL A 40 -20.32 -8.15 11.52
N TYR A 41 -19.21 -7.42 11.55
CA TYR A 41 -17.93 -8.01 12.00
C TYR A 41 -17.92 -8.44 13.47
N GLY A 42 -18.56 -7.67 14.35
CA GLY A 42 -18.71 -7.97 15.77
C GLY A 42 -19.91 -8.86 16.11
N ALA A 43 -20.78 -9.14 15.14
CA ALA A 43 -22.02 -9.86 15.40
C ALA A 43 -21.80 -11.34 15.71
N GLY A 44 -22.61 -11.88 16.62
CA GLY A 44 -22.53 -13.30 17.01
C GLY A 44 -22.77 -14.26 15.85
N TRP A 45 -23.69 -13.93 14.93
CA TRP A 45 -23.99 -14.76 13.77
C TRP A 45 -22.80 -14.86 12.79
N PHE A 46 -22.02 -13.78 12.62
CA PHE A 46 -20.87 -13.80 11.74
C PHE A 46 -19.74 -14.66 12.32
N ARG A 47 -19.52 -14.58 13.63
CA ARG A 47 -18.62 -15.49 14.36
C ARG A 47 -19.07 -16.95 14.25
N LEU A 48 -20.38 -17.20 14.33
CA LEU A 48 -20.95 -18.54 14.15
C LEU A 48 -20.67 -19.10 12.75
N LEU A 49 -20.72 -18.29 11.69
CA LEU A 49 -20.37 -18.74 10.33
C LEU A 49 -18.92 -19.25 10.25
N TRP A 50 -17.97 -18.53 10.84
CA TRP A 50 -16.57 -18.97 10.91
C TRP A 50 -16.40 -20.24 11.74
N LEU A 51 -17.11 -20.34 12.86
CA LEU A 51 -17.09 -21.55 13.71
C LEU A 51 -17.63 -22.77 12.95
N VAL A 52 -18.75 -22.62 12.24
CA VAL A 52 -19.34 -23.69 11.43
C VAL A 52 -18.39 -24.11 10.30
N ALA A 53 -17.76 -23.14 9.61
CA ALA A 53 -16.76 -23.42 8.59
C ALA A 53 -15.55 -24.20 9.16
N ALA A 54 -15.02 -23.77 10.31
CA ALA A 54 -13.90 -24.42 10.98
C ALA A 54 -14.24 -25.85 11.43
N ALA A 55 -15.38 -26.03 12.12
CA ALA A 55 -15.81 -27.33 12.66
C ALA A 55 -16.12 -28.33 11.55
N SER A 56 -16.84 -27.90 10.50
CA SER A 56 -17.14 -28.76 9.36
C SER A 56 -15.91 -29.07 8.51
N GLY A 57 -14.98 -28.12 8.36
CA GLY A 57 -13.67 -28.34 7.75
C GLY A 57 -12.84 -29.37 8.53
N LEU A 58 -12.75 -29.23 9.86
CA LEU A 58 -12.08 -30.19 10.74
C LEU A 58 -12.67 -31.59 10.62
N TYR A 59 -14.00 -31.71 10.62
CA TYR A 59 -14.68 -32.98 10.40
C TYR A 59 -14.27 -33.63 9.07
N LEU A 60 -14.18 -32.87 7.98
CA LEU A 60 -13.77 -33.40 6.67
C LEU A 60 -12.29 -33.81 6.65
N ILE A 61 -11.42 -33.07 7.33
CA ILE A 61 -9.99 -33.43 7.48
C ILE A 61 -9.87 -34.77 8.19
N ILE A 62 -10.59 -34.96 9.30
CA ILE A 62 -10.64 -36.19 10.10
C ILE A 62 -11.17 -37.35 9.24
N LYS A 63 -12.37 -37.19 8.69
CA LYS A 63 -13.06 -38.22 7.92
C LYS A 63 -12.30 -38.70 6.69
N ARG A 64 -11.53 -37.83 6.05
CA ARG A 64 -10.75 -38.16 4.84
C ARG A 64 -9.34 -38.63 5.16
N HIS A 65 -8.96 -38.73 6.45
CA HIS A 65 -7.63 -39.10 6.88
C HIS A 65 -6.53 -38.31 6.16
N LEU A 66 -6.70 -36.99 6.07
CA LEU A 66 -5.83 -36.12 5.26
C LEU A 66 -4.35 -36.25 5.66
N TRP A 67 -4.05 -36.45 6.95
CA TRP A 67 -2.70 -36.66 7.47
C TRP A 67 -2.00 -37.89 6.89
N ARG A 68 -2.75 -38.91 6.46
CA ARG A 68 -2.19 -40.11 5.81
C ARG A 68 -2.13 -39.96 4.29
N ARG A 69 -3.05 -39.20 3.68
CA ARG A 69 -3.15 -39.09 2.22
C ARG A 69 -2.29 -37.99 1.63
N SER A 70 -2.24 -36.83 2.27
CA SER A 70 -1.47 -35.68 1.78
C SER A 70 -1.06 -34.83 2.98
N MET A 71 0.14 -35.11 3.48
CA MET A 71 0.71 -34.37 4.62
C MET A 71 0.79 -32.87 4.32
N GLY A 72 1.15 -32.49 3.09
CA GLY A 72 1.19 -31.09 2.66
C GLY A 72 -0.16 -30.37 2.76
N VAL A 73 -1.22 -30.96 2.19
CA VAL A 73 -2.57 -30.38 2.23
C VAL A 73 -3.13 -30.38 3.66
N PHE A 74 -2.83 -31.42 4.43
CA PHE A 74 -3.18 -31.48 5.85
C PHE A 74 -2.56 -30.32 6.64
N CYS A 75 -1.25 -30.11 6.51
CA CYS A 75 -0.54 -29.03 7.21
C CYS A 75 -1.06 -27.64 6.79
N MET A 76 -1.39 -27.43 5.51
CA MET A 76 -2.03 -26.19 5.05
C MET A 76 -3.37 -25.92 5.74
N HIS A 77 -4.25 -26.93 5.84
CA HIS A 77 -5.52 -26.76 6.53
C HIS A 77 -5.33 -26.57 8.04
N LEU A 78 -4.35 -27.24 8.63
CA LEU A 78 -4.00 -27.05 10.04
C LEU A 78 -3.56 -25.61 10.31
N SER A 79 -2.74 -24.98 9.45
CA SER A 79 -2.44 -23.54 9.60
C SER A 79 -3.69 -22.67 9.56
N LEU A 80 -4.64 -22.94 8.67
CA LEU A 80 -5.88 -22.16 8.59
C LEU A 80 -6.70 -22.30 9.88
N LEU A 81 -6.75 -23.49 10.49
CA LEU A 81 -7.38 -23.69 11.80
C LEU A 81 -6.66 -22.93 12.92
N VAL A 82 -5.32 -22.88 12.90
CA VAL A 82 -4.52 -22.07 13.85
C VAL A 82 -4.79 -20.57 13.67
N ILE A 83 -4.89 -20.08 12.44
CA ILE A 83 -5.25 -18.68 12.14
C ILE A 83 -6.64 -18.35 12.68
N LEU A 84 -7.63 -19.21 12.44
CA LEU A 84 -8.99 -19.05 12.95
C LEU A 84 -9.05 -19.12 14.48
N LEU A 85 -8.27 -19.99 15.10
CA LEU A 85 -8.15 -20.06 16.55
C LEU A 85 -7.57 -18.75 17.12
N GLY A 86 -6.50 -18.21 16.53
CA GLY A 86 -5.96 -16.92 16.95
C GLY A 86 -6.94 -15.75 16.78
N ALA A 87 -7.71 -15.76 15.69
CA ALA A 87 -8.78 -14.78 15.46
C ALA A 87 -9.91 -14.92 16.51
N LEU A 88 -10.30 -16.14 16.87
CA LEU A 88 -11.28 -16.41 17.92
C LEU A 88 -10.78 -15.93 19.29
N VAL A 89 -9.53 -16.27 19.65
CA VAL A 89 -8.91 -15.81 20.90
C VAL A 89 -8.87 -14.28 20.96
N THR A 90 -8.48 -13.62 19.86
CA THR A 90 -8.51 -12.16 19.74
C THR A 90 -9.93 -11.64 19.96
N SER A 91 -10.93 -12.22 19.30
CA SER A 91 -12.32 -11.77 19.43
C SER A 91 -12.89 -11.93 20.84
N LEU A 92 -12.41 -12.88 21.62
CA LEU A 92 -12.93 -13.18 22.95
C LEU A 92 -12.16 -12.45 24.07
N THR A 93 -10.86 -12.19 23.88
CA THR A 93 -9.97 -11.73 24.95
C THR A 93 -9.33 -10.37 24.70
N SER A 94 -9.43 -9.83 23.47
CA SER A 94 -8.82 -8.53 23.16
C SER A 94 -9.68 -7.36 23.61
N HIS A 95 -9.00 -6.29 24.01
CA HIS A 95 -9.61 -5.00 24.35
C HIS A 95 -9.01 -3.91 23.47
N ARG A 96 -9.85 -2.98 23.01
CA ARG A 96 -9.42 -1.91 22.09
C ARG A 96 -10.07 -0.59 22.46
N GLY A 97 -9.32 0.50 22.36
CA GLY A 97 -9.87 1.81 22.63
C GLY A 97 -8.91 2.94 22.30
N MET A 98 -9.24 4.13 22.77
CA MET A 98 -8.52 5.36 22.50
C MET A 98 -8.01 5.96 23.81
N LEU A 99 -6.72 6.23 23.87
CA LEU A 99 -6.06 6.92 24.97
C LEU A 99 -5.74 8.34 24.49
N ARG A 100 -6.42 9.33 25.07
CA ARG A 100 -6.12 10.74 24.85
C ARG A 100 -5.15 11.19 25.93
N LEU A 101 -4.03 11.79 25.52
CA LEU A 101 -3.02 12.31 26.42
C LEU A 101 -2.85 13.80 26.17
N ARG A 102 -2.79 14.59 27.25
CA ARG A 102 -2.35 15.98 27.22
C ARG A 102 -0.98 16.08 27.87
N GLN A 103 -0.17 17.02 27.39
CA GLN A 103 1.21 17.19 27.82
C GLN A 103 1.29 17.44 29.33
N GLY A 104 2.13 16.67 30.03
CA GLY A 104 2.32 16.76 31.48
C GLY A 104 1.25 16.06 32.32
N GLU A 105 0.09 15.72 31.74
CA GLU A 105 -1.02 15.08 32.48
C GLU A 105 -0.85 13.55 32.51
N PRO A 106 -0.74 12.94 33.72
CA PRO A 106 -0.71 11.49 33.84
C PRO A 106 -2.11 10.91 33.64
N VAL A 107 -2.22 9.92 32.77
CA VAL A 107 -3.48 9.21 32.47
C VAL A 107 -3.31 7.71 32.72
N SER A 108 -4.23 7.14 33.47
CA SER A 108 -4.26 5.71 33.83
C SER A 108 -5.51 5.01 33.32
N GLN A 109 -6.21 5.58 32.35
CA GLN A 109 -7.44 5.04 31.78
C GLN A 109 -7.56 5.34 30.28
N TYR A 110 -8.26 4.49 29.54
CA TYR A 110 -8.53 4.66 28.11
C TYR A 110 -10.04 4.50 27.82
N LEU A 111 -10.48 5.04 26.69
CA LEU A 111 -11.88 5.01 26.26
C LEU A 111 -12.13 3.82 25.31
N GLU A 112 -12.91 2.84 25.75
CA GLU A 112 -13.40 1.73 24.93
C GLU A 112 -14.86 2.00 24.52
N GLY A 113 -15.05 2.45 23.28
CA GLY A 113 -16.34 2.95 22.82
C GLY A 113 -16.72 4.23 23.56
N THR A 114 -17.66 4.13 24.49
CA THR A 114 -18.09 5.23 25.39
C THR A 114 -17.70 4.98 26.85
N THR A 115 -17.08 3.83 27.16
CA THR A 115 -16.76 3.42 28.53
C THR A 115 -15.30 3.66 28.87
N LEU A 116 -15.02 4.25 30.03
CA LEU A 116 -13.66 4.40 30.53
C LEU A 116 -13.19 3.10 31.19
N ARG A 117 -12.01 2.63 30.81
CA ARG A 117 -11.38 1.40 31.31
C ARG A 117 -10.01 1.74 31.92
N PRO A 118 -9.65 1.16 33.08
CA PRO A 118 -8.36 1.41 33.70
C PRO A 118 -7.21 0.72 32.94
N LEU A 119 -6.04 1.35 32.94
CA LEU A 119 -4.77 0.78 32.51
C LEU A 119 -4.00 0.27 33.73
N PRO A 120 -3.22 -0.83 33.59
CA PRO A 120 -2.37 -1.33 34.68
C PRO A 120 -1.07 -0.53 34.84
N PHE A 121 -0.99 0.66 34.25
CA PHE A 121 0.13 1.59 34.31
C PHE A 121 -0.38 3.01 34.02
N THR A 122 0.39 4.01 34.47
CA THR A 122 0.10 5.41 34.18
C THR A 122 1.01 5.91 33.07
N VAL A 123 0.44 6.55 32.06
CA VAL A 123 1.17 7.13 30.92
C VAL A 123 1.06 8.64 31.01
N ARG A 124 2.20 9.33 30.92
CA ARG A 124 2.24 10.79 30.78
C ARG A 124 2.85 11.13 29.43
N LEU A 125 2.22 12.04 28.69
CA LEU A 125 2.84 12.62 27.49
C LEU A 125 3.85 13.67 27.93
N ASP A 126 5.14 13.44 27.64
CA ASP A 126 6.16 14.45 27.90
C ASP A 126 6.19 15.48 26.78
N THR A 127 6.13 15.03 25.53
CA THR A 127 6.13 15.91 24.35
C THR A 127 5.53 15.18 23.15
N PHE A 128 4.73 15.90 22.37
CA PHE A 128 4.32 15.50 21.04
C PHE A 128 5.06 16.37 20.01
N MET A 129 5.51 15.77 18.93
CA MET A 129 6.17 16.51 17.84
C MET A 129 5.87 15.89 16.49
N VAL A 130 5.61 16.76 15.51
CA VAL A 130 5.55 16.38 14.10
C VAL A 130 6.97 16.39 13.58
N GLN A 131 7.50 15.22 13.22
CA GLN A 131 8.80 15.11 12.58
C GLN A 131 8.61 15.37 11.10
N CYS A 132 9.19 16.45 10.58
CA CYS A 132 9.13 16.79 9.17
C CYS A 132 10.28 16.15 8.38
N TYR A 133 10.13 16.07 7.06
CA TYR A 133 11.26 15.69 6.20
C TYR A 133 12.40 16.71 6.37
N PRO A 134 13.68 16.26 6.29
CA PRO A 134 14.81 17.15 6.43
C PRO A 134 14.70 18.33 5.46
N GLY A 135 14.68 19.54 6.00
CA GLY A 135 14.60 20.75 5.20
C GLY A 135 13.20 21.17 4.74
N THR A 136 12.13 20.52 5.18
CA THR A 136 10.77 20.91 4.77
C THR A 136 9.85 21.05 5.98
N GLN A 137 8.68 21.68 5.76
CA GLN A 137 7.60 21.74 6.76
C GLN A 137 6.59 20.59 6.60
N ALA A 138 6.86 19.64 5.71
CA ALA A 138 5.92 18.56 5.46
C ALA A 138 6.11 17.42 6.46
N PRO A 139 5.02 16.90 7.05
CA PRO A 139 5.08 15.85 8.05
C PRO A 139 5.61 14.54 7.44
N GLN A 140 6.62 13.98 8.10
CA GLN A 140 7.19 12.66 7.81
C GLN A 140 6.70 11.61 8.83
N ASP A 141 6.66 11.96 10.12
CA ASP A 141 6.23 11.06 11.19
C ASP A 141 5.58 11.89 12.31
N TYR A 142 4.72 11.26 13.10
CA TYR A 142 4.04 11.89 14.24
C TYR A 142 4.47 11.18 15.51
N VAL A 143 5.19 11.88 16.38
CA VAL A 143 5.96 11.26 17.45
C VAL A 143 5.44 11.70 18.81
N SER A 144 5.06 10.73 19.62
CA SER A 144 4.72 10.90 21.03
C SER A 144 5.83 10.33 21.91
N LEU A 145 6.46 11.19 22.71
CA LEU A 145 7.35 10.78 23.79
C LEU A 145 6.54 10.66 25.07
N VAL A 146 6.43 9.45 25.59
CA VAL A 146 5.64 9.15 26.77
C VAL A 146 6.50 8.57 27.88
N THR A 147 6.27 8.98 29.11
CA THR A 147 6.89 8.39 30.30
C THR A 147 5.90 7.52 31.05
N LEU A 148 6.38 6.37 31.51
CA LEU A 148 5.62 5.44 32.33
C LEU A 148 5.86 5.72 33.80
N LEU A 149 4.79 5.87 34.56
CA LEU A 149 4.85 6.05 36.01
C LEU A 149 4.35 4.78 36.72
N PRO A 150 5.01 4.34 37.81
CA PRO A 150 6.13 4.98 38.52
C PRO A 150 7.55 4.57 38.03
N ALA A 151 7.66 3.65 37.07
CA ALA A 151 8.94 3.02 36.71
C ALA A 151 9.94 3.94 35.93
N GLY A 152 9.53 5.14 35.51
CA GLY A 152 10.42 6.16 34.94
C GLY A 152 10.92 5.91 33.51
N GLY A 153 10.43 4.86 32.82
CA GLY A 153 10.86 4.54 31.46
C GLY A 153 10.19 5.43 30.41
N GLN A 154 10.99 6.12 29.58
CA GLN A 154 10.51 6.87 28.42
C GLN A 154 10.37 5.93 27.20
N VAL A 155 9.25 6.06 26.49
CA VAL A 155 8.93 5.28 25.30
C VAL A 155 8.54 6.22 24.17
N ARG A 156 9.14 6.01 23.00
CA ARG A 156 8.80 6.71 21.78
C ARG A 156 7.76 5.92 20.99
N ILE A 157 6.61 6.53 20.76
CA ILE A 157 5.51 5.98 19.96
C ILE A 157 5.36 6.85 18.72
N SER A 158 5.32 6.25 17.53
CA SER A 158 5.08 6.99 16.28
C SER A 158 4.38 6.10 15.25
N MET A 159 4.09 6.62 14.04
CA MET A 159 3.34 5.84 13.03
C MET A 159 4.01 4.49 12.74
N ASN A 160 5.35 4.48 12.76
CA ASN A 160 6.17 3.33 12.37
C ASN A 160 6.78 2.62 13.59
N ARG A 161 6.44 3.06 14.80
CA ARG A 161 6.99 2.53 16.06
C ARG A 161 5.90 2.32 17.09
N ILE A 162 5.45 1.07 17.18
CA ILE A 162 4.42 0.64 18.13
C ILE A 162 4.98 0.65 19.55
N GLY A 163 4.33 1.37 20.47
CA GLY A 163 4.65 1.30 21.89
C GLY A 163 4.14 0.00 22.50
N ARG A 164 5.02 -0.88 22.98
CA ARG A 164 4.62 -2.16 23.59
C ARG A 164 4.85 -2.13 25.10
N LEU A 165 3.80 -2.29 25.87
CA LEU A 165 3.79 -2.05 27.33
C LEU A 165 2.90 -3.05 28.05
N ARG A 166 3.47 -3.95 28.85
CA ARG A 166 2.69 -4.91 29.67
C ARG A 166 1.56 -5.63 28.90
N GLY A 167 1.83 -6.04 27.65
CA GLY A 167 0.84 -6.69 26.76
C GLY A 167 -0.06 -5.73 25.95
N TYR A 168 -0.02 -4.43 26.23
CA TYR A 168 -0.68 -3.39 25.45
C TYR A 168 0.20 -2.92 24.30
N ARG A 169 -0.45 -2.60 23.19
CA ARG A 169 0.14 -1.97 22.01
C ARG A 169 -0.51 -0.61 21.82
N LEU A 170 0.32 0.42 21.76
CA LEU A 170 -0.07 1.80 21.56
C LEU A 170 0.36 2.24 20.16
N TYR A 171 -0.60 2.72 19.38
CA TYR A 171 -0.40 3.20 18.01
C TYR A 171 -0.72 4.67 17.94
N GLN A 172 0.12 5.46 17.27
CA GLN A 172 -0.22 6.84 16.98
C GLN A 172 -1.44 6.88 16.04
N SER A 173 -2.54 7.51 16.47
CA SER A 173 -3.77 7.59 15.68
C SER A 173 -4.08 9.01 15.23
N SER A 174 -3.97 10.00 16.12
CA SER A 174 -4.22 11.41 15.82
C SER A 174 -3.54 12.30 16.87
N TYR A 175 -3.70 13.60 16.78
CA TYR A 175 -3.17 14.59 17.72
C TYR A 175 -4.10 15.80 17.80
N ASP A 176 -3.92 16.62 18.83
CA ASP A 176 -4.68 17.86 19.02
C ASP A 176 -4.05 18.99 18.20
N GLU A 177 -4.86 19.90 17.64
CA GLU A 177 -4.39 20.99 16.77
C GLU A 177 -3.37 21.93 17.44
N ASP A 178 -3.39 22.02 18.77
CA ASP A 178 -2.46 22.82 19.56
C ASP A 178 -1.08 22.16 19.76
N LEU A 179 -0.86 20.97 19.20
CA LEU A 179 0.35 20.14 19.32
C LEU A 179 0.71 19.75 20.77
N ARG A 180 -0.21 19.96 21.72
CA ARG A 180 -0.02 19.62 23.14
C ARG A 180 -0.76 18.35 23.55
N GLY A 181 -1.47 17.71 22.62
CA GLY A 181 -2.14 16.45 22.86
C GLY A 181 -1.88 15.41 21.79
N SER A 182 -1.89 14.16 22.21
CA SER A 182 -1.74 12.99 21.34
C SER A 182 -2.83 11.98 21.63
N ILE A 183 -3.38 11.42 20.55
CA ILE A 183 -4.42 10.41 20.61
C ILE A 183 -3.82 9.09 20.12
N LEU A 184 -3.70 8.15 21.06
CA LEU A 184 -3.15 6.82 20.82
C LEU A 184 -4.26 5.79 20.77
N SER A 185 -4.22 4.91 19.78
CA SER A 185 -5.05 3.70 19.79
C SER A 185 -4.40 2.65 20.71
N VAL A 186 -5.17 2.16 21.65
CA VAL A 186 -4.78 1.13 22.62
C VAL A 186 -5.33 -0.21 22.15
N THR A 187 -4.49 -1.22 22.07
CA THR A 187 -4.89 -2.60 21.80
C THR A 187 -4.21 -3.55 22.78
N TYR A 188 -5.00 -4.27 23.55
CA TYR A 188 -4.55 -5.38 24.37
C TYR A 188 -4.96 -6.69 23.71
N ASP A 189 -3.98 -7.49 23.31
CA ASP A 189 -4.20 -8.84 22.75
C ASP A 189 -2.92 -9.66 22.93
N PRO A 190 -2.75 -10.30 24.10
CA PRO A 190 -1.51 -10.97 24.48
C PRO A 190 -1.28 -12.29 23.71
N TRP A 191 -2.34 -12.96 23.29
CA TRP A 191 -2.27 -14.33 22.73
C TRP A 191 -2.74 -14.42 21.29
N GLY A 192 -3.86 -13.76 20.95
CA GLY A 192 -4.55 -13.96 19.68
C GLY A 192 -3.67 -13.63 18.48
N THR A 193 -3.05 -12.44 18.50
CA THR A 193 -2.07 -12.04 17.49
C THR A 193 -0.93 -13.05 17.36
N ALA A 194 -0.33 -13.50 18.46
CA ALA A 194 0.81 -14.44 18.39
C ALA A 194 0.41 -15.78 17.74
N ILE A 195 -0.77 -16.32 18.11
CA ILE A 195 -1.32 -17.54 17.53
C ILE A 195 -1.59 -17.36 16.03
N THR A 196 -2.23 -16.25 15.64
CA THR A 196 -2.51 -15.96 14.23
C THR A 196 -1.24 -15.84 13.40
N TYR A 197 -0.21 -15.15 13.90
CA TYR A 197 1.08 -15.01 13.19
C TYR A 197 1.84 -16.34 13.11
N CYS A 198 1.78 -17.18 14.15
CA CYS A 198 2.28 -18.55 14.09
C CYS A 198 1.57 -19.36 12.99
N GLY A 199 0.25 -19.22 12.87
CA GLY A 199 -0.53 -19.83 11.80
C GLY A 199 -0.13 -19.34 10.41
N TYR A 200 0.12 -18.04 10.22
CA TYR A 200 0.63 -17.51 8.95
C TYR A 200 2.04 -18.00 8.62
N ALA A 201 2.94 -18.06 9.60
CA ALA A 201 4.28 -18.61 9.42
C ALA A 201 4.22 -20.09 9.02
N LEU A 202 3.38 -20.88 9.69
CA LEU A 202 3.15 -22.28 9.36
C LEU A 202 2.57 -22.45 7.95
N LEU A 203 1.60 -21.61 7.57
CA LEU A 203 1.03 -21.60 6.22
C LEU A 203 2.10 -21.34 5.16
N ALA A 204 2.94 -20.32 5.36
CA ALA A 204 4.02 -19.97 4.44
C ALA A 204 5.03 -21.13 4.30
N LEU A 205 5.46 -21.73 5.42
CA LEU A 205 6.34 -22.90 5.41
C LEU A 205 5.71 -24.08 4.67
N CYS A 206 4.41 -24.33 4.85
CA CYS A 206 3.70 -25.40 4.15
C CYS A 206 3.61 -25.16 2.64
N ILE A 207 3.36 -23.92 2.21
CA ILE A 207 3.35 -23.56 0.78
C ILE A 207 4.74 -23.80 0.16
N ILE A 208 5.81 -23.41 0.85
CA ILE A 208 7.19 -23.64 0.39
C ILE A 208 7.48 -25.14 0.32
N ALA A 209 7.22 -25.88 1.40
CA ALA A 209 7.47 -27.31 1.52
C ALA A 209 6.73 -28.15 0.47
N THR A 210 5.49 -27.79 0.14
CA THR A 210 4.69 -28.49 -0.87
C THR A 210 5.15 -28.18 -2.30
N SER A 211 5.82 -27.06 -2.51
CA SER A 211 6.29 -26.61 -3.83
C SER A 211 7.66 -27.19 -4.22
N LEU A 212 8.54 -27.47 -3.24
CA LEU A 212 9.92 -27.99 -3.41
C LEU A 212 10.07 -29.35 -4.17
N PRO A 213 9.22 -30.38 -3.98
CA PRO A 213 9.40 -31.70 -4.61
C PRO A 213 9.23 -31.69 -6.14
N SER A 214 8.59 -30.65 -6.70
CA SER A 214 8.38 -30.49 -8.14
C SER A 214 9.61 -29.95 -8.88
N TRP A 215 10.53 -29.31 -8.16
CA TRP A 215 11.75 -28.68 -8.68
C TRP A 215 12.86 -29.69 -8.99
N ARG A 216 13.04 -30.71 -8.13
CA ARG A 216 14.07 -31.76 -8.30
C ARG A 216 13.87 -32.67 -9.52
N ARG A 217 12.66 -32.80 -10.06
CA ARG A 217 12.35 -33.72 -11.18
C ARG A 217 12.31 -33.05 -12.57
N ARG A 218 12.38 -31.72 -12.67
CA ARG A 218 12.19 -30.99 -13.94
C ARG A 218 13.32 -30.01 -14.28
N GLY A 219 14.42 -30.06 -13.54
CA GLY A 219 15.60 -29.20 -13.76
C GLY A 219 16.56 -29.74 -14.82
N ARG A 220 16.24 -29.53 -16.10
CA ARG A 220 17.25 -29.55 -17.19
C ARG A 220 16.87 -28.72 -18.43
N ARG A 221 15.63 -28.24 -18.52
CA ARG A 221 15.15 -27.40 -19.65
C ARG A 221 14.77 -25.95 -19.25
N ALA A 222 15.00 -25.58 -17.99
CA ALA A 222 14.58 -24.28 -17.43
C ALA A 222 15.46 -23.09 -17.85
N ALA A 223 16.71 -23.34 -18.26
CA ALA A 223 17.64 -22.28 -18.65
C ALA A 223 17.29 -21.61 -19.99
N LEU A 224 16.48 -22.25 -20.85
CA LEU A 224 16.18 -21.74 -22.19
C LEU A 224 14.98 -20.78 -22.25
N TRP A 225 14.10 -20.80 -21.25
CA TRP A 225 12.86 -20.00 -21.24
C TRP A 225 12.96 -18.69 -20.44
N LEU A 226 14.04 -18.51 -19.69
CA LEU A 226 14.34 -17.26 -18.95
C LEU A 226 14.83 -16.12 -19.85
N LEU A 227 15.07 -16.38 -21.14
CA LEU A 227 15.54 -15.41 -22.13
C LEU A 227 14.44 -14.86 -23.06
N LEU A 228 13.18 -15.29 -22.91
CA LEU A 228 12.08 -14.95 -23.82
C LEU A 228 10.89 -14.31 -23.08
N ALA A 229 11.15 -13.20 -22.41
CA ALA A 229 10.11 -12.27 -21.96
C ALA A 229 10.70 -10.86 -21.72
N LEU A 230 11.51 -10.36 -22.65
CA LEU A 230 11.78 -8.92 -22.71
C LEU A 230 10.59 -8.29 -23.45
N PRO A 231 9.81 -7.39 -22.81
CA PRO A 231 8.89 -6.56 -23.56
C PRO A 231 9.72 -5.75 -24.55
N GLY A 232 9.46 -5.92 -25.84
CA GLY A 232 10.06 -5.06 -26.86
C GLY A 232 9.64 -3.62 -26.58
N THR A 233 10.61 -2.75 -26.30
CA THR A 233 10.35 -1.31 -26.23
C THR A 233 10.05 -0.85 -27.65
N ALA A 234 8.78 -0.64 -27.97
CA ALA A 234 8.40 0.07 -29.18
C ALA A 234 8.97 1.49 -29.09
N SER A 235 10.06 1.74 -29.82
CA SER A 235 10.56 3.10 -30.02
C SER A 235 9.51 3.86 -30.81
N HIS A 236 8.74 4.69 -30.11
CA HIS A 236 7.91 5.68 -30.77
C HIS A 236 8.82 6.81 -31.25
N ALA A 237 8.66 7.21 -32.50
CA ALA A 237 9.34 8.38 -33.04
C ALA A 237 9.05 9.60 -32.14
N ALA A 238 10.10 10.34 -31.79
CA ALA A 238 9.96 11.57 -31.02
C ALA A 238 9.18 12.60 -31.84
N SER A 239 8.21 13.26 -31.21
CA SER A 239 7.45 14.35 -31.82
C SER A 239 8.33 15.57 -32.15
N GLN A 240 7.88 16.38 -33.11
CA GLN A 240 8.52 17.64 -33.55
C GLN A 240 8.33 18.80 -32.56
N LEU A 241 7.81 18.55 -31.35
CA LEU A 241 7.61 19.59 -30.35
C LEU A 241 8.97 20.15 -29.89
N PRO A 242 9.12 21.48 -29.77
CA PRO A 242 10.36 22.09 -29.33
C PRO A 242 10.62 21.76 -27.86
N CYS A 243 11.46 20.76 -27.64
CA CYS A 243 11.86 20.29 -26.32
C CYS A 243 13.36 20.43 -26.09
N ILE A 244 13.79 20.34 -24.84
CA ILE A 244 15.21 20.29 -24.51
C ILE A 244 15.82 18.97 -25.01
N GLY A 245 17.12 19.00 -25.31
CA GLY A 245 17.87 17.82 -25.73
C GLY A 245 17.83 16.72 -24.67
N ARG A 246 17.86 15.45 -25.11
CA ARG A 246 17.72 14.31 -24.20
C ARG A 246 18.79 14.27 -23.12
N GLU A 247 20.04 14.55 -23.49
CA GLU A 247 21.16 14.60 -22.55
C GLU A 247 20.98 15.69 -21.48
N GLN A 248 20.48 16.86 -21.88
CA GLN A 248 20.20 17.96 -20.94
C GLN A 248 19.09 17.56 -19.96
N ALA A 249 18.02 16.91 -20.45
CA ALA A 249 16.97 16.37 -19.59
C ALA A 249 17.51 15.32 -18.61
N ASP A 250 18.35 14.39 -19.06
CA ASP A 250 18.93 13.35 -18.21
C ASP A 250 19.84 13.93 -17.11
N ARG A 251 20.52 15.07 -17.37
CA ARG A 251 21.25 15.83 -16.33
C ARG A 251 20.28 16.46 -15.33
N MET A 252 19.22 17.09 -15.81
CA MET A 252 18.20 17.71 -14.97
C MET A 252 17.46 16.69 -14.10
N GLU A 253 17.24 15.45 -14.57
CA GLU A 253 16.57 14.40 -13.80
C GLU A 253 17.21 14.11 -12.45
N ARG A 254 18.53 14.30 -12.35
CA ARG A 254 19.34 14.03 -11.16
C ARG A 254 19.40 15.20 -10.19
N GLU A 255 19.00 16.39 -10.61
CA GLU A 255 18.86 17.52 -9.70
C GLU A 255 17.84 17.21 -8.63
N GLN A 256 18.02 17.77 -7.44
CA GLN A 256 17.16 17.49 -6.31
C GLN A 256 16.30 18.70 -6.00
N VAL A 257 15.01 18.45 -5.79
CA VAL A 257 14.00 19.46 -5.47
C VAL A 257 13.15 18.98 -4.31
N VAL A 258 12.48 19.91 -3.65
CA VAL A 258 11.43 19.58 -2.70
C VAL A 258 10.12 19.41 -3.46
N TRP A 259 9.62 18.18 -3.49
CA TRP A 259 8.39 17.77 -4.17
C TRP A 259 7.53 16.92 -3.23
N ASN A 260 6.22 17.21 -3.15
CA ASN A 260 5.30 16.60 -2.20
C ASN A 260 5.84 16.60 -0.76
N GLY A 261 6.54 17.68 -0.39
CA GLY A 261 7.07 17.84 0.96
C GLY A 261 8.34 17.07 1.29
N ARG A 262 8.94 16.33 0.36
CA ARG A 262 10.23 15.65 0.57
C ARG A 262 11.26 16.07 -0.47
N VAL A 263 12.54 15.90 -0.14
CA VAL A 263 13.60 15.97 -1.16
C VAL A 263 13.47 14.75 -2.07
N ALA A 264 13.40 14.99 -3.38
CA ALA A 264 13.28 13.98 -4.42
C ALA A 264 14.09 14.40 -5.66
N PRO A 265 14.50 13.46 -6.52
CA PRO A 265 15.00 13.78 -7.84
C PRO A 265 13.94 14.54 -8.66
N MET A 266 14.38 15.54 -9.41
CA MET A 266 13.58 16.30 -10.36
C MET A 266 12.87 15.37 -11.35
N GLY A 267 13.54 14.30 -11.79
CA GLY A 267 12.94 13.29 -12.65
C GLY A 267 11.72 12.60 -12.01
N THR A 268 11.75 12.32 -10.71
CA THR A 268 10.57 11.80 -9.99
C THR A 268 9.44 12.83 -10.01
N MET A 269 9.74 14.09 -9.68
CA MET A 269 8.74 15.17 -9.69
C MET A 269 8.09 15.30 -11.07
N CYS A 270 8.89 15.37 -12.14
CA CYS A 270 8.37 15.51 -13.49
C CYS A 270 7.48 14.32 -13.88
N GLN A 271 7.90 13.09 -13.55
CA GLN A 271 7.12 11.89 -13.83
C GLN A 271 5.79 11.84 -13.07
N GLU A 272 5.79 12.18 -11.77
CA GLU A 272 4.57 12.25 -10.96
C GLU A 272 3.64 13.36 -11.44
N PHE A 273 4.19 14.53 -11.77
CA PHE A 273 3.44 15.63 -12.38
C PHE A 273 2.76 15.19 -13.68
N LEU A 274 3.51 14.63 -14.63
CA LEU A 274 2.96 14.23 -15.92
C LEU A 274 1.96 13.08 -15.76
N LEU A 275 2.22 12.13 -14.87
CA LEU A 275 1.28 11.06 -14.54
C LEU A 275 -0.03 11.63 -13.95
N LYS A 276 0.04 12.66 -13.13
CA LYS A 276 -1.14 13.28 -12.50
C LYS A 276 -1.98 14.09 -13.50
N VAL A 277 -1.33 14.88 -14.35
CA VAL A 277 -2.02 15.74 -15.33
C VAL A 277 -2.51 14.92 -16.54
N TYR A 278 -1.62 14.14 -17.16
CA TYR A 278 -1.85 13.41 -18.41
C TYR A 278 -2.24 11.94 -18.19
N GLY A 279 -1.77 11.29 -17.13
CA GLY A 279 -2.07 9.87 -16.87
C GLY A 279 -1.07 8.88 -17.47
N ARG A 280 0.04 9.37 -18.05
CA ARG A 280 1.17 8.55 -18.53
C ARG A 280 2.49 9.22 -18.16
N ARG A 281 3.57 8.44 -18.10
CA ARG A 281 4.93 8.91 -17.76
C ARG A 281 5.72 9.48 -18.97
N GLN A 282 5.15 9.40 -20.16
CA GLN A 282 5.74 9.90 -21.41
C GLN A 282 4.65 10.53 -22.27
N TYR A 283 5.05 11.49 -23.09
CA TYR A 283 4.15 12.23 -23.98
C TYR A 283 4.79 12.28 -25.38
N HIS A 284 4.15 11.66 -26.38
CA HIS A 284 4.67 11.56 -27.76
C HIS A 284 6.17 11.24 -27.88
N GLY A 285 6.63 10.22 -27.14
CA GLY A 285 8.03 9.78 -27.12
C GLY A 285 8.98 10.62 -26.24
N LEU A 286 8.53 11.75 -25.71
CA LEU A 286 9.29 12.59 -24.80
C LEU A 286 9.19 12.07 -23.35
N THR A 287 10.28 12.22 -22.61
CA THR A 287 10.25 12.00 -21.15
C THR A 287 9.45 13.07 -20.44
N ALA A 288 8.96 12.72 -19.26
CA ALA A 288 8.34 13.69 -18.37
C ALA A 288 9.24 14.92 -18.09
N THR A 289 10.55 14.72 -17.94
CA THR A 289 11.50 15.82 -17.72
C THR A 289 11.58 16.74 -18.93
N GLN A 290 11.71 16.18 -20.15
CA GLN A 290 11.69 16.98 -21.38
C GLN A 290 10.39 17.78 -21.51
N VAL A 291 9.25 17.15 -21.24
CA VAL A 291 7.92 17.77 -21.29
C VAL A 291 7.84 18.92 -20.28
N VAL A 292 8.06 18.66 -19.00
CA VAL A 292 7.92 19.66 -17.92
C VAL A 292 8.88 20.83 -18.10
N CYS A 293 10.14 20.55 -18.46
CA CYS A 293 11.10 21.63 -18.74
C CYS A 293 10.69 22.46 -19.96
N SER A 294 10.23 21.81 -21.04
CA SER A 294 9.75 22.55 -22.22
C SER A 294 8.48 23.35 -21.95
N MET A 295 7.58 22.87 -21.09
CA MET A 295 6.39 23.61 -20.65
C MET A 295 6.76 24.85 -19.84
N THR A 296 7.79 24.75 -19.01
CA THR A 296 8.31 25.88 -18.22
C THR A 296 8.94 26.93 -19.14
N LEU A 297 9.69 26.49 -20.16
CA LEU A 297 10.38 27.38 -21.09
C LEU A 297 9.46 27.98 -22.18
N ARG A 298 8.40 27.26 -22.57
CA ARG A 298 7.50 27.62 -23.69
C ARG A 298 6.02 27.45 -23.33
N PRO A 299 5.51 28.12 -22.27
CA PRO A 299 4.14 27.88 -21.78
C PRO A 299 3.04 28.19 -22.79
N GLN A 300 3.25 29.16 -23.69
CA GLN A 300 2.25 29.54 -24.71
C GLN A 300 2.02 28.44 -25.74
N GLU A 301 3.07 27.75 -26.16
CA GLU A 301 2.98 26.62 -27.11
C GLU A 301 2.28 25.42 -26.45
N TRP A 302 2.63 25.14 -25.19
CA TRP A 302 2.03 24.04 -24.43
C TRP A 302 0.60 24.33 -23.95
N ALA A 303 0.15 25.59 -23.93
CA ALA A 303 -1.21 25.94 -23.55
C ALA A 303 -2.28 25.39 -24.50
N GLY A 304 -1.91 25.20 -25.78
CA GLY A 304 -2.75 24.66 -26.84
C GLY A 304 -2.76 23.12 -26.92
N GLU A 305 -1.88 22.45 -26.19
CA GLU A 305 -1.77 20.99 -26.23
C GLU A 305 -2.83 20.31 -25.36
N PRO A 306 -3.54 19.27 -25.85
CA PRO A 306 -4.56 18.55 -25.09
C PRO A 306 -3.88 17.59 -24.08
N LEU A 307 -3.40 18.15 -22.97
CA LEU A 307 -2.62 17.42 -21.97
C LEU A 307 -3.43 17.08 -20.70
N ILE A 308 -4.49 17.84 -20.40
CA ILE A 308 -5.27 17.68 -19.17
C ILE A 308 -6.35 16.62 -19.39
N ARG A 309 -6.19 15.47 -18.75
CA ARG A 309 -7.19 14.39 -18.83
C ARG A 309 -8.45 14.74 -18.03
N VAL A 310 -9.61 14.79 -18.69
CA VAL A 310 -10.94 15.06 -18.14
C VAL A 310 -11.80 13.80 -18.26
N GLY A 311 -12.40 13.35 -17.16
CA GLY A 311 -13.29 12.18 -17.15
C GLY A 311 -12.68 10.89 -17.72
N ARG A 312 -13.49 10.09 -18.43
CA ARG A 312 -13.06 8.83 -19.05
C ARG A 312 -12.41 9.06 -20.43
N GLY A 313 -11.21 9.63 -20.42
CA GLY A 313 -10.30 9.58 -21.58
C GLY A 313 -10.35 10.78 -22.54
N GLU A 314 -11.14 11.81 -22.23
CA GLU A 314 -11.07 13.09 -22.94
C GLU A 314 -9.83 13.87 -22.48
N TYR A 315 -9.15 14.55 -23.39
CA TYR A 315 -8.06 15.46 -23.06
C TYR A 315 -8.42 16.87 -23.49
N ARG A 316 -8.18 17.83 -22.60
CA ARG A 316 -8.44 19.24 -22.83
C ARG A 316 -7.15 20.05 -22.71
N THR A 317 -7.16 21.19 -23.37
CA THR A 317 -6.03 22.12 -23.39
C THR A 317 -6.02 22.97 -22.14
N MET A 318 -4.88 23.55 -21.78
CA MET A 318 -4.87 24.46 -20.64
C MET A 318 -5.68 25.75 -20.92
N ALA A 319 -5.67 26.21 -22.17
CA ALA A 319 -6.47 27.34 -22.61
C ALA A 319 -7.99 27.16 -22.40
N SER A 320 -8.49 25.93 -22.19
CA SER A 320 -9.90 25.71 -21.84
C SER A 320 -10.23 26.09 -20.39
N PHE A 321 -9.24 26.10 -19.49
CA PHE A 321 -9.44 26.35 -18.06
C PHE A 321 -8.84 27.67 -17.57
N VAL A 322 -7.85 28.20 -18.28
CA VAL A 322 -7.14 29.42 -17.90
C VAL A 322 -7.23 30.41 -19.04
N ASP A 323 -7.56 31.66 -18.73
CA ASP A 323 -7.49 32.76 -19.67
C ASP A 323 -6.12 33.44 -19.61
N TYR A 324 -5.25 33.06 -20.55
CA TYR A 324 -3.93 33.65 -20.72
C TYR A 324 -3.92 35.07 -21.28
N ARG A 325 -5.07 35.58 -21.75
CA ARG A 325 -5.18 36.97 -22.22
C ARG A 325 -5.32 37.96 -21.05
N SER A 326 -5.73 37.47 -19.89
CA SER A 326 -5.77 38.25 -18.65
C SER A 326 -4.39 38.21 -17.96
N MET A 327 -3.93 39.34 -17.42
CA MET A 327 -2.65 39.41 -16.69
C MET A 327 -2.89 39.94 -15.26
N PRO A 328 -2.63 39.16 -14.20
CA PRO A 328 -2.17 37.75 -14.23
C PRO A 328 -3.24 36.79 -14.80
N PRO A 329 -2.85 35.64 -15.36
CA PRO A 329 -3.80 34.65 -15.90
C PRO A 329 -4.83 34.23 -14.86
N ARG A 330 -6.11 34.31 -15.22
CA ARG A 330 -7.24 33.92 -14.35
C ARG A 330 -7.84 32.58 -14.74
N LEU A 331 -8.32 31.84 -13.74
CA LEU A 331 -9.11 30.62 -13.91
C LEU A 331 -10.48 31.02 -14.51
N LYS A 332 -10.94 30.29 -15.53
CA LYS A 332 -12.29 30.44 -16.09
C LYS A 332 -13.25 29.61 -15.25
N ASP A 333 -14.27 30.20 -14.59
CA ASP A 333 -15.28 29.54 -13.72
C ASP A 333 -15.26 28.00 -13.74
N ILE A 334 -14.36 27.41 -12.93
CA ILE A 334 -14.09 25.96 -12.89
C ILE A 334 -14.92 25.29 -11.77
N ASP A 335 -15.87 26.02 -11.20
CA ASP A 335 -16.67 25.59 -10.05
C ASP A 335 -17.54 24.37 -10.40
N GLY A 336 -17.92 24.22 -11.67
CA GLY A 336 -18.63 23.04 -12.20
C GLY A 336 -17.74 21.85 -12.56
N ALA A 337 -16.41 21.95 -12.51
CA ALA A 337 -15.52 20.84 -12.87
C ALA A 337 -15.29 19.87 -11.70
N ASP A 338 -14.96 18.62 -12.03
CA ASP A 338 -14.56 17.63 -11.03
C ASP A 338 -13.33 18.11 -10.23
N SER A 339 -13.31 17.79 -8.94
CA SER A 339 -12.19 17.99 -8.00
C SER A 339 -10.83 17.62 -8.59
N LYS A 340 -10.76 16.50 -9.31
CA LYS A 340 -9.54 16.02 -9.97
C LYS A 340 -9.08 16.92 -11.11
N VAL A 341 -10.01 17.55 -11.83
CA VAL A 341 -9.67 18.48 -12.90
C VAL A 341 -9.13 19.77 -12.30
N ARG A 342 -9.76 20.30 -11.24
CA ARG A 342 -9.25 21.47 -10.51
C ARG A 342 -7.82 21.26 -10.00
N GLU A 343 -7.55 20.09 -9.42
CA GLU A 343 -6.21 19.73 -8.96
C GLU A 343 -5.16 19.75 -10.09
N LYS A 344 -5.48 19.18 -11.26
CA LYS A 344 -4.58 19.17 -12.43
C LYS A 344 -4.31 20.57 -12.97
N VAL A 345 -5.36 21.39 -13.07
CA VAL A 345 -5.24 22.79 -13.50
C VAL A 345 -4.38 23.57 -12.50
N GLY A 346 -4.57 23.34 -11.19
CA GLY A 346 -3.75 23.93 -10.14
C GLY A 346 -2.26 23.59 -10.26
N LEU A 347 -1.91 22.32 -10.47
CA LEU A 347 -0.51 21.89 -10.64
C LEU A 347 0.17 22.59 -11.82
N MET A 348 -0.53 22.68 -12.94
CA MET A 348 -0.01 23.36 -14.11
C MET A 348 0.15 24.87 -13.89
N LEU A 349 -0.77 25.51 -13.17
CA LEU A 349 -0.59 26.92 -12.78
C LEU A 349 0.63 27.09 -11.86
N MET A 350 0.83 26.18 -10.91
CA MET A 350 2.03 26.19 -10.06
C MET A 350 3.31 26.03 -10.90
N LEU A 351 3.29 25.17 -11.93
CA LEU A 351 4.43 25.05 -12.86
C LEU A 351 4.71 26.37 -13.56
N MET A 352 3.68 27.01 -14.10
CA MET A 352 3.81 28.27 -14.83
C MET A 352 4.23 29.45 -13.95
N GLN A 353 3.83 29.45 -12.69
CA GLN A 353 4.19 30.46 -11.71
C GLN A 353 5.55 30.19 -11.05
N GLY A 354 6.20 29.06 -11.35
CA GLY A 354 7.47 28.67 -10.74
C GLY A 354 7.34 28.23 -9.27
N THR A 355 6.14 27.85 -8.83
CA THR A 355 5.84 27.42 -7.44
C THR A 355 5.61 25.92 -7.30
N LEU A 356 5.77 25.15 -8.39
CA LEU A 356 5.52 23.71 -8.39
C LEU A 356 6.43 22.93 -7.44
N PHE A 357 7.69 23.33 -7.33
CA PHE A 357 8.68 22.75 -6.46
C PHE A 357 9.50 23.88 -5.83
N THR A 358 10.26 23.55 -4.79
CA THR A 358 11.17 24.50 -4.14
C THR A 358 12.58 23.92 -4.07
N ASP A 359 13.57 24.79 -3.93
CA ASP A 359 14.96 24.38 -3.80
C ASP A 359 15.20 23.58 -2.52
N VAL A 360 16.14 22.64 -2.57
CA VAL A 360 16.55 21.89 -1.38
C VAL A 360 17.29 22.83 -0.45
N PRO A 361 16.84 23.00 0.81
CA PRO A 361 17.53 23.86 1.74
C PRO A 361 18.85 23.24 2.19
N GLY A 362 19.95 23.97 2.05
CA GLY A 362 21.29 23.57 2.53
C GLY A 362 21.87 22.27 1.95
N GLN A 363 23.17 22.04 2.15
CA GLN A 363 23.85 20.84 1.64
C GLN A 363 23.50 19.56 2.44
N GLY A 364 23.11 19.68 3.72
CA GLY A 364 22.85 18.55 4.62
C GLY A 364 21.52 17.81 4.41
N HIS A 365 20.64 18.31 3.54
CA HIS A 365 19.31 17.71 3.29
C HIS A 365 19.23 16.96 1.95
N ARG A 366 20.31 16.94 1.17
CA ARG A 366 20.37 16.25 -0.12
C ARG A 366 20.49 14.72 0.06
N LEU A 367 19.81 14.00 -0.83
CA LEU A 367 19.91 12.55 -0.99
C LEU A 367 21.28 12.16 -1.55
N SER A 368 21.75 10.95 -1.18
CA SER A 368 22.94 10.36 -1.79
C SER A 368 22.70 10.04 -3.27
N GLN A 369 23.76 10.06 -4.08
CA GLN A 369 23.68 9.72 -5.51
C GLN A 369 23.15 8.30 -5.77
N ALA A 370 23.43 7.37 -4.85
CA ALA A 370 22.88 6.02 -4.90
C ALA A 370 21.36 6.02 -4.70
N ARG A 371 20.83 6.80 -3.75
CA ARG A 371 19.38 6.92 -3.53
C ARG A 371 18.68 7.65 -4.68
N VAL A 372 19.29 8.69 -5.24
CA VAL A 372 18.79 9.37 -6.46
C VAL A 372 18.69 8.37 -7.62
N SER A 373 19.74 7.60 -7.87
CA SER A 373 19.76 6.62 -8.96
C SER A 373 18.76 5.47 -8.73
N ALA A 374 18.62 5.01 -7.49
CA ALA A 374 17.65 4.00 -7.10
C ALA A 374 16.21 4.48 -7.33
N GLU A 375 15.89 5.71 -6.95
CA GLU A 375 14.55 6.29 -7.12
C GLU A 375 14.20 6.52 -8.59
N LEU A 376 15.14 7.03 -9.39
CA LEU A 376 14.95 7.18 -10.83
C LEU A 376 14.77 5.82 -11.54
N LEU A 377 15.50 4.78 -11.12
CA LEU A 377 15.32 3.42 -11.63
C LEU A 377 13.94 2.85 -11.25
N TYR A 378 13.52 3.04 -10.00
CA TYR A 378 12.22 2.59 -9.51
C TYR A 378 11.08 3.28 -10.28
N ASN A 379 11.18 4.58 -10.53
CA ASN A 379 10.10 5.33 -11.19
C ASN A 379 10.09 5.18 -12.73
N ARG A 380 11.18 4.70 -13.33
CA ARG A 380 11.29 4.51 -14.80
C ARG A 380 10.24 3.56 -15.38
N TYR A 381 9.82 2.55 -14.62
CA TYR A 381 8.89 1.50 -15.09
C TYR A 381 7.60 1.51 -14.29
N ASP A 382 6.49 1.15 -14.95
CA ASP A 382 5.22 0.86 -14.27
C ASP A 382 5.26 -0.59 -13.76
N TRP A 383 5.89 -0.76 -12.60
CA TRP A 383 6.00 -2.07 -11.94
C TRP A 383 4.64 -2.68 -11.63
N THR A 384 3.63 -1.85 -11.31
CA THR A 384 2.27 -2.31 -11.02
C THR A 384 1.65 -3.00 -12.22
N MET A 385 1.73 -2.38 -13.40
CA MET A 385 1.23 -2.97 -14.64
C MET A 385 1.99 -4.25 -15.01
N LEU A 386 3.32 -4.25 -14.84
CA LEU A 386 4.14 -5.44 -15.09
C LEU A 386 3.77 -6.60 -14.15
N CYS A 387 3.64 -6.34 -12.85
CA CYS A 387 3.23 -7.32 -11.85
C CYS A 387 1.80 -7.82 -12.11
N MET A 388 0.87 -6.94 -12.53
CA MET A 388 -0.50 -7.32 -12.89
C MET A 388 -0.51 -8.22 -14.14
N ALA A 389 0.19 -7.83 -15.21
CA ALA A 389 0.25 -8.60 -16.44
C ALA A 389 0.88 -9.99 -16.22
N THR A 390 1.96 -10.06 -15.45
CA THR A 390 2.60 -11.33 -15.06
C THR A 390 1.69 -12.18 -14.17
N ALA A 391 0.94 -11.58 -13.25
CA ALA A 391 -0.04 -12.29 -12.42
C ALA A 391 -1.21 -12.85 -13.25
N LEU A 392 -1.72 -12.10 -14.24
CA LEU A 392 -2.76 -12.57 -15.16
C LEU A 392 -2.27 -13.72 -16.04
N LEU A 393 -1.04 -13.62 -16.58
CA LEU A 393 -0.40 -14.71 -17.32
C LEU A 393 -0.22 -15.95 -16.44
N LEU A 394 0.22 -15.77 -15.20
CA LEU A 394 0.35 -16.85 -14.22
C LEU A 394 -1.00 -17.53 -13.97
N ALA A 395 -2.07 -16.76 -13.75
CA ALA A 395 -3.41 -17.29 -13.55
C ALA A 395 -3.89 -18.10 -14.76
N LEU A 396 -3.65 -17.60 -15.97
CA LEU A 396 -3.96 -18.31 -17.21
C LEU A 396 -3.19 -19.64 -17.32
N LEU A 397 -1.87 -19.62 -17.08
CA LEU A 397 -1.04 -20.83 -17.14
C LEU A 397 -1.47 -21.87 -16.10
N LEU A 398 -1.80 -21.43 -14.88
CA LEU A 398 -2.34 -22.30 -13.83
C LEU A 398 -3.69 -22.88 -14.25
N ALA A 399 -4.60 -22.09 -14.80
CA ALA A 399 -5.90 -22.57 -15.29
C ALA A 399 -5.74 -23.60 -16.41
N LEU A 400 -4.87 -23.35 -17.38
CA LEU A 400 -4.59 -24.30 -18.46
C LEU A 400 -3.96 -25.59 -17.93
N SER A 401 -3.10 -25.50 -16.91
CA SER A 401 -2.44 -26.67 -16.31
C SER A 401 -3.41 -27.67 -15.66
N THR A 402 -4.65 -27.26 -15.38
CA THR A 402 -5.71 -28.17 -14.89
C THR A 402 -6.21 -29.14 -15.94
N ARG A 403 -6.02 -28.84 -17.24
CA ARG A 403 -6.45 -29.72 -18.35
C ARG A 403 -5.38 -30.78 -18.61
N PRO A 404 -5.75 -32.07 -18.74
CA PRO A 404 -4.79 -33.17 -18.88
C PRO A 404 -3.83 -33.02 -20.08
N ARG A 405 -4.33 -32.48 -21.21
CA ARG A 405 -3.51 -32.20 -22.41
C ARG A 405 -2.55 -31.02 -22.26
N LEU A 406 -2.76 -30.14 -21.28
CA LEU A 406 -2.01 -28.89 -21.08
C LEU A 406 -1.29 -28.84 -19.72
N GLN A 407 -1.12 -29.99 -19.04
CA GLN A 407 -0.40 -30.06 -17.77
C GLN A 407 1.05 -29.56 -17.86
N TRP A 408 1.65 -29.56 -19.06
CA TRP A 408 2.97 -29.00 -19.31
C TRP A 408 3.06 -27.50 -18.97
N CYS A 409 1.95 -26.75 -19.00
CA CYS A 409 1.87 -25.35 -18.56
C CYS A 409 2.17 -25.15 -17.07
N GLY A 410 2.11 -26.20 -16.24
CA GLY A 410 2.36 -26.10 -14.80
C GLY A 410 3.82 -25.77 -14.45
N LEU A 411 4.79 -26.22 -15.24
CA LEU A 411 6.21 -25.87 -15.02
C LEU A 411 6.50 -24.38 -15.28
N PRO A 412 6.15 -23.78 -16.44
CA PRO A 412 6.34 -22.36 -16.67
C PRO A 412 5.51 -21.51 -15.70
N ALA A 413 4.31 -21.95 -15.28
CA ALA A 413 3.55 -21.29 -14.22
C ALA A 413 4.35 -21.21 -12.91
N GLY A 414 4.94 -22.33 -12.46
CA GLY A 414 5.77 -22.35 -11.24
C GLY A 414 7.01 -21.45 -11.33
N MET A 415 7.68 -21.42 -12.48
CA MET A 415 8.83 -20.54 -12.72
C MET A 415 8.43 -19.06 -12.70
N LEU A 416 7.33 -18.72 -13.38
CA LEU A 416 6.79 -17.36 -13.42
C LEU A 416 6.37 -16.89 -12.02
N HIS A 417 5.76 -17.77 -11.22
CA HIS A 417 5.43 -17.48 -9.84
C HIS A 417 6.67 -17.17 -8.99
N GLY A 418 7.72 -17.99 -9.09
CA GLY A 418 8.99 -17.75 -8.40
C GLY A 418 9.68 -16.45 -8.82
N ALA A 419 9.69 -16.15 -10.13
CA ALA A 419 10.23 -14.92 -10.68
C ALA A 419 9.45 -13.69 -10.20
N LEU A 420 8.11 -13.76 -10.22
CA LEU A 420 7.24 -12.69 -9.72
C LEU A 420 7.44 -12.45 -8.22
N ALA A 421 7.56 -13.51 -7.42
CA ALA A 421 7.84 -13.40 -5.99
C ALA A 421 9.20 -12.75 -5.70
N LEU A 422 10.25 -13.14 -6.45
CA LEU A 422 11.57 -12.52 -6.35
C LEU A 422 11.52 -11.05 -6.75
N LEU A 423 10.87 -10.72 -7.87
CA LEU A 423 10.71 -9.34 -8.34
C LEU A 423 10.01 -8.47 -7.30
N LEU A 424 8.87 -8.92 -6.75
CA LEU A 424 8.14 -8.19 -5.71
C LEU A 424 8.99 -7.98 -4.46
N THR A 425 9.78 -8.97 -4.06
CA THR A 425 10.70 -8.87 -2.91
C THR A 425 11.78 -7.82 -3.17
N LEU A 426 12.39 -7.82 -4.36
CA LEU A 426 13.39 -6.83 -4.76
C LEU A 426 12.80 -5.42 -4.84
N LEU A 427 11.59 -5.27 -5.39
CA LEU A 427 10.88 -3.99 -5.47
C LEU A 427 10.56 -3.43 -4.07
N MET A 428 10.16 -4.30 -3.14
CA MET A 428 9.90 -3.90 -1.76
C MET A 428 11.20 -3.46 -1.05
N GLY A 429 12.30 -4.19 -1.27
CA GLY A 429 13.62 -3.81 -0.76
C GLY A 429 14.12 -2.49 -1.34
N LEU A 430 13.92 -2.26 -2.64
CA LEU A 430 14.25 -1.00 -3.30
C LEU A 430 13.41 0.17 -2.75
N ARG A 431 12.10 -0.05 -2.56
CA ARG A 431 11.20 0.94 -1.97
C ARG A 431 11.60 1.30 -0.53
N TRP A 432 11.97 0.30 0.28
CA TRP A 432 12.54 0.52 1.61
C TRP A 432 13.80 1.38 1.55
N TYR A 433 14.76 1.06 0.67
CA TYR A 433 16.00 1.83 0.55
C TYR A 433 15.76 3.31 0.17
N ILE A 434 14.84 3.56 -0.76
CA ILE A 434 14.44 4.90 -1.20
C ILE A 434 13.77 5.66 -0.06
N ALA A 435 12.76 5.06 0.58
CA ALA A 435 11.98 5.69 1.65
C ALA A 435 12.81 5.91 2.94
N GLY A 436 13.82 5.08 3.19
CA GLY A 436 14.62 5.11 4.41
C GLY A 436 13.93 4.45 5.61
N HIS A 437 12.75 3.87 5.42
CA HIS A 437 12.02 3.07 6.40
C HIS A 437 11.29 1.93 5.70
N ILE A 438 10.90 0.91 6.47
CA ILE A 438 10.19 -0.24 5.94
C ILE A 438 8.81 0.24 5.45
N PRO A 439 8.41 -0.03 4.20
CA PRO A 439 7.13 0.37 3.61
C PRO A 439 5.97 -0.52 4.10
N LEU A 440 5.79 -0.57 5.42
CA LEU A 440 4.67 -1.25 6.10
C LEU A 440 3.79 -0.25 6.84
N SER A 441 4.03 1.04 6.63
CA SER A 441 3.61 2.11 7.51
C SER A 441 2.30 2.80 7.13
N ASN A 442 1.94 2.82 5.84
CA ASN A 442 0.61 3.23 5.38
C ASN A 442 0.27 2.69 3.97
N GLY A 443 -1.02 2.71 3.60
CA GLY A 443 -1.49 2.28 2.27
C GLY A 443 -1.00 3.19 1.12
N TYR A 444 -0.68 4.45 1.41
CA TYR A 444 -0.16 5.43 0.44
C TYR A 444 1.26 5.07 -0.03
N GLU A 445 2.04 4.43 0.83
CA GLU A 445 3.37 3.90 0.56
C GLU A 445 3.36 2.48 -0.04
N THR A 446 2.19 1.94 -0.39
CA THR A 446 2.10 0.63 -1.07
C THR A 446 1.41 0.73 -2.43
N MET A 447 0.67 1.81 -2.69
CA MET A 447 0.24 2.22 -4.03
C MET A 447 1.34 3.01 -4.74
#